data_AF-A0A8J7AG54-F1
#
_entry.id   AF-A0A8J7AG54-F1
#
_cell.length_a   1.000
_cell.length_b   1.000
_cell.length_c   1.000
_cell.angle_alpha   90.00
_cell.angle_beta   90.00
_cell.angle_gamma   90.00
#
_symmetry.space_group_name_H-M   'P 1'
#
loop_
_entity.id
_entity.type
_entity.pdbx_description
1 polymer ?
#
loop_
_entity_poly.entity_id
_entity_poly.type
_entity_poly.pdbx_seq_one_letter_code
_entity_poly.pdbx_strand_id
1 'polypeptide(L)'
;MSKIPDQYKGTGYGTVYGDSEIRQAIANAEVAKSLGSSPGDASADNQDVQIAIETTIRDTTYEVRDNTAAALKEGADILGATMPAGGASGRGWLSAIWKLVSDIIDTLRERLPSALVGGRFQVDGSGVTQPVSSAALTSVDGKIPSNLTVTSGRLLVDTGGGGGGGTSDSTAANQTTQIAIETAIRDKLPSALVSDRLKSEVLGNVAAGVADTGNPIKMGGKYNAIPPTLTDGQRGDLQLSARSLLLFETIDFTSSPANITAADVGSSTVSGQNSQGIITGTPTANSTVAVAGSGNTSFSVLVTGTWVGTLQFERSLDNGTTWTSTGAFSAGTSFSGQTITSNGAFHGNASSATNIRMRATTWSSGTATIRILLGKGTGAITIGNPIRLYDQVNNAQATIKPASTVATAADTAIVVAVRDAITAAYNQFAAETILTAPTTTSNLDVTLYRRITCQFTVASINTSVDVRLEGSCDTVFFNLSPTNTDTNITANGTYAFILESIALHRIRFRFVTETGGTAATIAVRFVGG
;
A
#
# COMPACT_ATOMS: atom_id res chain seq x y z
N MET A 1 43.86 16.41 37.27
CA MET A 1 43.94 17.86 37.02
C MET A 1 44.91 18.10 35.87
N SER A 2 44.47 18.72 34.78
CA SER A 2 45.33 19.24 33.70
C SER A 2 44.69 20.52 33.17
N LYS A 3 45.49 21.50 32.75
CA LYS A 3 44.99 22.81 32.26
C LYS A 3 44.89 22.80 30.73
N ILE A 4 43.70 23.05 30.22
CA ILE A 4 43.47 23.35 28.79
C ILE A 4 43.56 24.88 28.60
N PRO A 5 44.19 25.42 27.54
CA PRO A 5 44.38 26.87 27.39
C PRO A 5 43.11 27.66 27.00
N ASP A 6 42.90 28.81 27.64
CA ASP A 6 41.93 29.84 27.22
C ASP A 6 42.41 30.52 25.91
N GLN A 7 41.93 30.08 24.74
CA GLN A 7 42.16 30.81 23.46
C GLN A 7 40.92 31.02 22.58
N TYR A 8 39.73 30.57 22.99
CA TYR A 8 38.47 30.84 22.28
C TYR A 8 37.50 31.68 23.10
N LYS A 9 37.69 33.01 23.06
CA LYS A 9 36.71 34.02 23.51
C LYS A 9 36.52 35.07 22.41
N GLY A 10 35.71 34.73 21.42
CA GLY A 10 35.32 35.62 20.32
C GLY A 10 33.80 35.73 20.20
N THR A 11 33.29 36.97 20.18
CA THR A 11 31.95 37.39 19.70
C THR A 11 30.81 36.40 19.84
N GLY A 12 30.06 36.48 20.95
CA GLY A 12 28.90 35.61 21.18
C GLY A 12 27.66 35.96 20.37
N TYR A 13 27.20 35.02 19.56
CA TYR A 13 25.77 34.80 19.27
C TYR A 13 25.40 33.41 19.80
N GLY A 14 25.15 33.33 21.11
CA GLY A 14 24.83 32.08 21.79
C GLY A 14 23.36 31.71 21.62
N THR A 15 23.05 30.82 20.68
CA THR A 15 21.76 30.12 20.65
C THR A 15 21.64 29.31 21.94
N VAL A 16 20.67 29.66 22.80
CA VAL A 16 20.40 28.92 24.03
C VAL A 16 19.64 27.65 23.67
N TYR A 17 20.39 26.58 23.39
CA TYR A 17 19.84 25.23 23.33
C TYR A 17 19.23 24.85 24.68
N GLY A 18 18.12 24.12 24.63
CA GLY A 18 17.46 23.61 25.83
C GLY A 18 18.39 22.64 26.57
N ASP A 19 18.37 22.70 27.90
CA ASP A 19 19.17 21.80 28.75
C ASP A 19 18.82 20.31 28.51
N SER A 20 17.61 20.03 28.00
CA SER A 20 17.17 18.73 27.48
C SER A 20 17.87 18.28 26.20
N GLU A 21 18.15 19.20 25.27
CA GLU A 21 18.77 18.90 23.97
C GLU A 21 20.26 18.57 24.15
N ILE A 22 20.94 19.31 25.02
CA ILE A 22 22.33 19.05 25.43
C ILE A 22 22.43 17.68 26.12
N ARG A 23 21.48 17.34 27.02
CA ARG A 23 21.42 16.02 27.65
C ARG A 23 21.16 14.90 26.64
N GLN A 24 20.31 15.11 25.65
CA GLN A 24 20.05 14.10 24.60
C GLN A 24 21.28 13.89 23.71
N ALA A 25 22.00 14.95 23.34
CA ALA A 25 23.24 14.85 22.57
C ALA A 25 24.34 14.08 23.36
N ILE A 26 24.48 14.35 24.65
CA ILE A 26 25.41 13.60 25.53
C ILE A 26 25.00 12.13 25.64
N ALA A 27 23.72 11.84 25.90
CA ALA A 27 23.23 10.46 26.00
C ALA A 27 23.47 9.65 24.71
N ASN A 28 23.22 10.26 23.54
CA ASN A 28 23.49 9.63 22.25
C ASN A 28 24.99 9.35 22.04
N ALA A 29 25.87 10.26 22.48
CA ALA A 29 27.32 10.08 22.41
C ALA A 29 27.85 9.00 23.38
N GLU A 30 27.26 8.87 24.57
CA GLU A 30 27.63 7.80 25.51
C GLU A 30 27.14 6.43 25.05
N VAL A 31 25.95 6.33 24.45
CA VAL A 31 25.46 5.09 23.81
C VAL A 31 26.42 4.64 22.70
N ALA A 32 26.83 5.54 21.80
CA ALA A 32 27.80 5.24 20.75
C ALA A 32 29.16 4.77 21.32
N LYS A 33 29.54 5.23 22.51
CA LYS A 33 30.78 4.83 23.20
C LYS A 33 30.67 3.50 23.97
N SER A 34 29.44 3.04 24.25
CA SER A 34 29.15 1.77 24.93
C SER A 34 29.12 0.57 23.98
N LEU A 35 28.87 0.79 22.69
CA LEU A 35 28.94 -0.20 21.62
C LEU A 35 30.41 -0.42 21.24
N GLY A 36 31.14 -1.13 22.10
CA GLY A 36 32.60 -1.16 22.12
C GLY A 36 33.26 -1.76 20.87
N SER A 37 33.65 -0.90 19.93
CA SER A 37 34.72 -1.20 18.98
C SER A 37 36.07 -1.18 19.71
N SER A 38 36.77 -2.33 19.69
CA SER A 38 38.13 -2.40 20.23
C SER A 38 39.08 -1.59 19.35
N PRO A 39 39.99 -0.76 19.91
CA PRO A 39 40.91 0.06 19.13
C PRO A 39 42.04 -0.80 18.53
N GLY A 40 41.73 -1.51 17.43
CA GLY A 40 42.65 -2.46 16.79
C GLY A 40 42.59 -2.53 15.26
N ASP A 41 41.45 -2.22 14.64
CA ASP A 41 41.27 -2.31 13.18
C ASP A 41 40.59 -1.05 12.63
N ALA A 42 41.20 -0.41 11.63
CA ALA A 42 40.85 0.95 11.21
C ALA A 42 41.14 1.23 9.72
N SER A 43 40.57 0.41 8.82
CA SER A 43 40.78 0.59 7.37
C SER A 43 39.58 0.24 6.45
N ALA A 44 38.34 0.18 6.96
CA ALA A 44 37.16 -0.15 6.14
C ALA A 44 35.92 0.71 6.45
N ASP A 45 35.29 0.53 7.62
CA ASP A 45 33.87 0.88 7.86
C ASP A 45 33.55 2.37 8.08
N ASN A 46 34.38 3.29 7.58
CA ASN A 46 34.21 4.74 7.80
C ASN A 46 33.34 5.43 6.73
N GLN A 47 32.89 4.73 5.68
CA GLN A 47 31.98 5.29 4.68
C GLN A 47 30.50 5.25 5.13
N ASP A 48 30.05 4.18 5.76
CA ASP A 48 28.64 4.04 6.19
C ASP A 48 28.26 5.06 7.28
N VAL A 49 29.20 5.40 8.18
CA VAL A 49 29.03 6.49 9.15
C VAL A 49 28.89 7.85 8.44
N GLN A 50 29.62 8.06 7.35
CA GLN A 50 29.55 9.30 6.57
C GLN A 50 28.20 9.43 5.84
N ILE A 51 27.69 8.32 5.29
CA ILE A 51 26.37 8.25 4.62
C ILE A 51 25.22 8.50 5.62
N ALA A 52 25.30 7.98 6.84
CA ALA A 52 24.30 8.23 7.88
C ALA A 52 24.21 9.72 8.26
N ILE A 53 25.36 10.40 8.37
CA ILE A 53 25.44 11.83 8.71
C ILE A 53 24.91 12.70 7.56
N GLU A 54 25.28 12.41 6.30
CA GLU A 54 24.71 13.15 5.15
C GLU A 54 23.19 12.99 5.02
N THR A 55 22.66 11.81 5.35
CA THR A 55 21.22 11.54 5.25
C THR A 55 20.44 12.38 6.27
N THR A 56 20.91 12.47 7.52
CA THR A 56 20.27 13.26 8.59
C THR A 56 20.29 14.76 8.29
N ILE A 57 21.35 15.25 7.64
CA ILE A 57 21.47 16.68 7.29
C ILE A 57 20.47 17.09 6.20
N ARG A 58 20.18 16.23 5.22
CA ARG A 58 19.24 16.57 4.12
C ARG A 58 17.80 16.71 4.58
N ASP A 59 17.36 15.89 5.54
CA ASP A 59 15.97 15.88 6.04
C ASP A 59 15.64 17.07 6.97
N THR A 60 16.65 17.88 7.34
CA THR A 60 16.46 19.13 8.11
C THR A 60 16.29 20.36 7.19
N THR A 61 15.92 20.17 5.92
CA THR A 61 15.66 21.27 4.97
C THR A 61 14.27 21.89 5.25
N TYR A 62 14.27 22.86 6.17
CA TYR A 62 13.09 23.58 6.69
C TYR A 62 12.11 24.09 5.62
N GLU A 63 10.79 23.93 5.86
CA GLU A 63 9.77 24.79 5.24
C GLU A 63 9.95 26.23 5.75
N VAL A 64 10.77 27.04 5.07
CA VAL A 64 10.72 28.49 5.23
C VAL A 64 9.46 28.98 4.50
N ARG A 65 8.37 29.12 5.25
CA ARG A 65 7.16 29.77 4.75
C ARG A 65 7.46 31.23 4.47
N ASP A 66 7.39 31.62 3.19
CA ASP A 66 7.57 33.00 2.76
C ASP A 66 6.56 33.91 3.47
N ASN A 67 7.08 34.71 4.40
CA ASN A 67 6.29 35.63 5.22
C ASN A 67 7.02 36.98 5.33
N THR A 68 7.57 37.43 4.20
CA THR A 68 8.38 38.65 4.08
C THR A 68 7.65 39.64 3.17
N ALA A 69 7.01 40.65 3.77
CA ALA A 69 6.23 41.62 3.02
C ALA A 69 7.13 42.58 2.21
N ALA A 70 7.18 42.38 0.88
CA ALA A 70 7.66 43.39 -0.03
C ALA A 70 6.64 44.55 -0.08
N ALA A 71 6.91 45.62 0.67
CA ALA A 71 6.07 46.82 0.67
C ALA A 71 6.10 47.50 -0.71
N LEU A 72 5.02 47.34 -1.48
CA LEU A 72 4.82 48.09 -2.72
C LEU A 72 4.74 49.59 -2.38
N LYS A 73 5.58 50.40 -3.05
CA LYS A 73 5.56 51.86 -2.90
C LYS A 73 4.18 52.42 -3.29
N GLU A 74 3.64 53.25 -2.41
CA GLU A 74 2.37 53.95 -2.65
C GLU A 74 2.50 54.89 -3.86
N GLY A 75 1.54 54.77 -4.79
CA GLY A 75 1.39 55.67 -5.93
C GLY A 75 0.54 56.87 -5.56
N ALA A 76 0.77 58.01 -6.21
CA ALA A 76 0.13 59.29 -5.88
C ALA A 76 -1.41 59.28 -6.07
N ASP A 77 -2.09 60.17 -5.34
CA ASP A 77 -3.53 60.35 -5.37
C ASP A 77 -4.09 60.58 -6.79
N ILE A 78 -5.18 59.89 -7.12
CA ILE A 78 -6.03 60.25 -8.26
C ILE A 78 -6.85 61.48 -7.85
N LEU A 79 -6.50 62.63 -8.45
CA LEU A 79 -7.04 63.95 -8.14
C LEU A 79 -8.57 63.98 -8.14
N GLY A 80 -9.17 64.32 -6.99
CA GLY A 80 -10.55 64.81 -6.91
C GLY A 80 -11.40 64.33 -5.74
N ALA A 81 -11.09 63.19 -5.12
CA ALA A 81 -11.91 62.59 -4.06
C ALA A 81 -11.14 62.40 -2.75
N THR A 82 -11.53 63.09 -1.68
CA THR A 82 -11.02 62.85 -0.33
C THR A 82 -11.46 61.49 0.19
N MET A 83 -10.50 60.63 0.54
CA MET A 83 -10.80 59.31 1.12
C MET A 83 -11.45 59.45 2.51
N PRO A 84 -12.41 58.58 2.87
CA PRO A 84 -12.90 58.48 4.24
C PRO A 84 -11.76 58.12 5.20
N ALA A 85 -11.69 58.79 6.36
CA ALA A 85 -10.64 58.59 7.35
C ALA A 85 -10.76 57.22 8.04
N GLY A 86 -10.22 56.16 7.43
CA GLY A 86 -10.51 54.78 7.84
C GLY A 86 -9.64 53.67 7.23
N GLY A 87 -8.31 53.84 7.20
CA GLY A 87 -7.37 52.71 7.12
C GLY A 87 -6.54 52.57 5.83
N ALA A 88 -5.25 52.92 5.93
CA ALA A 88 -4.22 52.66 4.92
C ALA A 88 -3.85 51.16 4.85
N SER A 89 -4.74 50.36 4.27
CA SER A 89 -4.52 48.94 3.96
C SER A 89 -5.33 48.54 2.74
N GLY A 90 -4.99 47.43 2.06
CA GLY A 90 -5.72 46.96 0.88
C GLY A 90 -7.22 46.71 1.11
N ARG A 91 -7.64 46.49 2.36
CA ARG A 91 -9.07 46.41 2.74
C ARG A 91 -9.79 47.76 2.67
N GLY A 92 -9.11 48.86 2.96
CA GLY A 92 -9.66 50.22 2.82
C GLY A 92 -9.93 50.57 1.35
N TRP A 93 -8.98 50.24 0.45
CA TRP A 93 -9.15 50.43 -0.99
C TRP A 93 -10.32 49.60 -1.56
N LEU A 94 -10.43 48.33 -1.17
CA LEU A 94 -11.58 47.48 -1.51
C LEU A 94 -12.90 48.05 -0.97
N SER A 95 -12.92 48.60 0.25
CA SER A 95 -14.11 49.25 0.82
C SER A 95 -14.49 50.54 0.08
N ALA A 96 -13.52 51.31 -0.40
CA ALA A 96 -13.76 52.51 -1.19
C ALA A 96 -14.33 52.18 -2.58
N ILE A 97 -13.79 51.15 -3.25
CA ILE A 97 -14.34 50.64 -4.52
C ILE A 97 -15.75 50.09 -4.30
N TRP A 98 -15.98 49.30 -3.25
CA TRP A 98 -17.30 48.76 -2.96
C TRP A 98 -18.34 49.87 -2.70
N LYS A 99 -17.96 50.93 -2.00
CA LYS A 99 -18.83 52.10 -1.82
C LYS A 99 -19.09 52.83 -3.13
N LEU A 100 -18.07 53.11 -3.94
CA LEU A 100 -18.24 53.75 -5.25
C LEU A 100 -19.19 52.96 -6.16
N VAL A 101 -19.05 51.64 -6.21
CA VAL A 101 -19.94 50.75 -6.99
C VAL A 101 -21.36 50.75 -6.43
N SER A 102 -21.53 50.75 -5.10
CA SER A 102 -22.84 50.84 -4.45
C SER A 102 -23.56 52.16 -4.78
N ASP A 103 -22.85 53.29 -4.60
CA ASP A 103 -23.38 54.63 -4.86
C ASP A 103 -23.76 54.81 -6.34
N ILE A 104 -23.01 54.19 -7.27
CA ILE A 104 -23.36 54.14 -8.71
C ILE A 104 -24.59 53.28 -8.96
N ILE A 105 -24.74 52.13 -8.31
CA ILE A 105 -25.90 51.25 -8.45
C ILE A 105 -27.18 51.95 -7.98
N ASP A 106 -27.13 52.66 -6.85
CA ASP A 106 -28.29 53.40 -6.34
C ASP A 106 -28.60 54.62 -7.22
N THR A 107 -27.59 55.34 -7.71
CA THR A 107 -27.78 56.41 -8.71
C THR A 107 -28.42 55.89 -10.01
N LEU A 108 -28.11 54.66 -10.44
CA LEU A 108 -28.75 54.02 -11.59
C LEU A 108 -30.18 53.56 -11.28
N ARG A 109 -30.48 53.13 -10.04
CA ARG A 109 -31.84 52.79 -9.60
C ARG A 109 -32.77 54.01 -9.59
N GLU A 110 -32.28 55.17 -9.16
CA GLU A 110 -33.06 56.42 -9.19
C GLU A 110 -33.23 56.99 -10.60
N ARG A 111 -32.26 56.76 -11.51
CA ARG A 111 -32.30 57.26 -12.89
C ARG A 111 -33.05 56.36 -13.87
N LEU A 112 -33.27 55.08 -13.54
CA LEU A 112 -34.11 54.19 -14.34
C LEU A 112 -35.59 54.40 -13.98
N PRO A 113 -36.48 54.66 -14.95
CA PRO A 113 -37.92 54.69 -14.69
C PRO A 113 -38.37 53.39 -14.03
N SER A 114 -39.13 53.51 -12.93
CA SER A 114 -39.52 52.38 -12.06
C SER A 114 -40.25 51.24 -12.79
N ALA A 115 -40.82 51.51 -13.97
CA ALA A 115 -41.40 50.52 -14.87
C ALA A 115 -40.43 49.42 -15.37
N LEU A 116 -39.11 49.64 -15.39
CA LEU A 116 -38.15 48.62 -15.88
C LEU A 116 -37.57 47.72 -14.78
N VAL A 117 -37.55 48.16 -13.52
CA VAL A 117 -36.92 47.40 -12.42
C VAL A 117 -37.85 46.29 -11.86
N GLY A 118 -39.11 46.23 -12.34
CA GLY A 118 -40.16 45.30 -11.90
C GLY A 118 -40.22 43.92 -12.57
N GLY A 119 -39.27 43.54 -13.43
CA GLY A 119 -39.08 42.14 -13.88
C GLY A 119 -40.17 41.53 -14.80
N ARG A 120 -41.27 42.23 -15.09
CA ARG A 120 -42.23 41.85 -16.14
C ARG A 120 -42.72 43.09 -16.90
N PHE A 121 -42.47 43.12 -18.21
CA PHE A 121 -43.17 44.02 -19.11
C PHE A 121 -44.60 43.49 -19.28
N GLN A 122 -45.56 44.03 -18.52
CA GLN A 122 -46.97 43.69 -18.71
C GLN A 122 -47.46 44.29 -20.03
N VAL A 123 -47.48 43.45 -21.07
CA VAL A 123 -48.37 43.67 -22.23
C VAL A 123 -49.75 43.15 -21.83
N ASP A 124 -50.42 43.85 -20.92
CA ASP A 124 -51.86 43.67 -20.78
C ASP A 124 -52.56 44.38 -21.95
N GLY A 125 -53.53 43.71 -22.57
CA GLY A 125 -54.14 44.15 -23.83
C GLY A 125 -55.08 45.36 -23.71
N SER A 126 -54.96 46.19 -22.66
CA SER A 126 -55.86 47.32 -22.39
C SER A 126 -55.30 48.69 -22.86
N GLY A 127 -53.98 48.84 -22.93
CA GLY A 127 -53.33 50.14 -23.13
C GLY A 127 -53.33 50.71 -24.55
N VAL A 128 -53.51 49.87 -25.59
CA VAL A 128 -53.42 50.32 -27.00
C VAL A 128 -54.79 50.76 -27.53
N THR A 129 -55.41 51.73 -26.87
CA THR A 129 -56.59 52.43 -27.41
C THR A 129 -56.16 53.47 -28.45
N GLN A 130 -55.63 53.00 -29.59
CA GLN A 130 -55.59 53.86 -30.79
C GLN A 130 -57.01 53.95 -31.36
N PRO A 131 -57.56 55.16 -31.56
CA PRO A 131 -58.89 55.30 -32.16
C PRO A 131 -58.81 54.95 -33.64
N VAL A 132 -59.15 53.71 -33.97
CA VAL A 132 -59.45 53.29 -35.35
C VAL A 132 -60.79 53.94 -35.73
N SER A 133 -60.73 55.23 -36.11
CA SER A 133 -61.91 56.02 -36.42
C SER A 133 -62.69 55.36 -37.56
N SER A 134 -64.01 55.27 -37.41
CA SER A 134 -64.93 54.53 -38.30
C SER A 134 -65.04 55.08 -39.73
N ALA A 135 -64.23 56.08 -40.10
CA ALA A 135 -64.11 56.62 -41.45
C ALA A 135 -63.27 55.73 -42.41
N ALA A 136 -62.58 54.69 -41.89
CA ALA A 136 -61.69 53.83 -42.68
C ALA A 136 -62.31 52.49 -43.15
N LEU A 137 -63.51 52.11 -42.67
CA LEU A 137 -64.26 50.99 -43.27
C LEU A 137 -65.15 51.51 -44.40
N THR A 138 -64.58 51.64 -45.59
CA THR A 138 -65.37 51.70 -46.83
C THR A 138 -66.21 50.43 -46.96
N SER A 139 -67.49 50.55 -47.34
CA SER A 139 -68.44 49.46 -47.21
C SER A 139 -68.11 48.23 -48.07
N VAL A 140 -68.32 47.05 -47.49
CA VAL A 140 -68.13 45.74 -48.15
C VAL A 140 -69.46 45.25 -48.78
N ASP A 141 -70.38 46.17 -49.05
CA ASP A 141 -71.72 45.89 -49.62
C ASP A 141 -71.67 45.38 -51.07
N GLY A 142 -70.49 45.37 -51.71
CA GLY A 142 -70.36 45.00 -53.12
C GLY A 142 -70.31 43.50 -53.44
N LYS A 143 -70.01 42.61 -52.47
CA LYS A 143 -69.69 41.18 -52.75
C LYS A 143 -70.09 40.16 -51.67
N ILE A 144 -71.08 40.43 -50.82
CA ILE A 144 -71.67 39.37 -49.97
C ILE A 144 -72.74 38.63 -50.82
N PRO A 145 -72.64 37.29 -51.00
CA PRO A 145 -73.66 36.53 -51.71
C PRO A 145 -74.97 36.50 -50.91
N SER A 146 -76.11 36.47 -51.62
CA SER A 146 -77.45 36.72 -51.06
C SER A 146 -77.98 35.69 -50.05
N ASN A 147 -77.20 34.64 -49.76
CA ASN A 147 -77.49 33.62 -48.75
C ASN A 147 -76.83 33.91 -47.38
N LEU A 148 -76.15 35.05 -47.20
CA LEU A 148 -75.51 35.44 -45.94
C LEU A 148 -76.18 36.68 -45.31
N THR A 149 -77.07 36.45 -44.34
CA THR A 149 -77.72 37.53 -43.58
C THR A 149 -77.03 37.73 -42.23
N VAL A 150 -76.42 38.90 -42.01
CA VAL A 150 -75.80 39.28 -40.73
C VAL A 150 -76.75 40.18 -39.95
N THR A 151 -77.53 39.60 -39.04
CA THR A 151 -78.40 40.36 -38.13
C THR A 151 -77.67 40.63 -36.82
N SER A 152 -77.59 41.90 -36.40
CA SER A 152 -77.03 42.33 -35.11
C SER A 152 -75.62 41.77 -34.79
N GLY A 153 -74.73 41.77 -35.78
CA GLY A 153 -73.32 41.40 -35.61
C GLY A 153 -73.03 39.91 -35.46
N ARG A 154 -74.03 39.03 -35.56
CA ARG A 154 -73.85 37.58 -35.60
C ARG A 154 -74.07 37.05 -37.01
N LEU A 155 -73.10 36.30 -37.52
CA LEU A 155 -73.24 35.51 -38.74
C LEU A 155 -74.18 34.32 -38.45
N LEU A 156 -75.33 34.28 -39.12
CA LEU A 156 -76.15 33.07 -39.20
C LEU A 156 -75.94 32.45 -40.58
N VAL A 157 -75.39 31.23 -40.59
CA VAL A 157 -75.41 30.36 -41.77
C VAL A 157 -76.78 29.68 -41.77
N ASP A 158 -77.64 30.07 -42.70
CA ASP A 158 -78.95 29.45 -42.85
C ASP A 158 -78.81 28.03 -43.42
N THR A 159 -79.02 27.02 -42.57
CA THR A 159 -79.11 25.62 -42.99
C THR A 159 -80.52 25.33 -43.50
N GLY A 160 -80.97 26.10 -44.49
CA GLY A 160 -82.30 26.03 -45.07
C GLY A 160 -82.61 24.63 -45.60
N GLY A 161 -83.66 24.00 -45.06
CA GLY A 161 -83.99 22.61 -45.35
C GLY A 161 -84.64 22.42 -46.72
N GLY A 162 -84.19 21.41 -47.47
CA GLY A 162 -84.84 21.03 -48.73
C GLY A 162 -84.07 20.00 -49.55
N GLY A 163 -84.54 18.75 -49.51
CA GLY A 163 -84.05 17.65 -50.36
C GLY A 163 -82.80 16.91 -49.84
N GLY A 164 -82.61 15.63 -50.15
CA GLY A 164 -83.54 14.75 -50.88
C GLY A 164 -82.87 13.70 -51.75
N GLY A 165 -81.96 12.89 -51.18
CA GLY A 165 -81.17 11.91 -51.92
C GLY A 165 -79.91 12.52 -52.59
N GLY A 166 -78.83 11.77 -52.77
CA GLY A 166 -78.61 10.38 -52.34
C GLY A 166 -77.18 9.92 -52.68
N THR A 167 -76.78 8.77 -52.12
CA THR A 167 -75.74 7.82 -52.60
C THR A 167 -74.70 8.37 -53.61
N SER A 168 -73.40 8.40 -53.31
CA SER A 168 -72.65 7.19 -52.91
C SER A 168 -71.29 7.47 -52.22
N ASP A 169 -71.12 8.61 -51.54
CA ASP A 169 -69.83 8.91 -50.91
C ASP A 169 -69.62 8.09 -49.62
N SER A 170 -68.78 7.06 -49.72
CA SER A 170 -68.44 6.17 -48.61
C SER A 170 -67.48 6.79 -47.60
N THR A 171 -66.91 7.98 -47.87
CA THR A 171 -66.01 8.67 -46.95
C THR A 171 -66.66 8.91 -45.59
N ALA A 172 -67.89 9.44 -45.52
CA ALA A 172 -68.54 9.77 -44.26
C ALA A 172 -68.75 8.56 -43.32
N ALA A 173 -69.17 7.41 -43.87
CA ALA A 173 -69.36 6.18 -43.09
C ALA A 173 -68.03 5.56 -42.66
N ASN A 174 -67.03 5.57 -43.54
CA ASN A 174 -65.69 5.06 -43.23
C ASN A 174 -64.96 5.96 -42.22
N GLN A 175 -65.06 7.28 -42.35
CA GLN A 175 -64.57 8.26 -41.38
C GLN A 175 -65.23 8.06 -40.01
N THR A 176 -66.55 7.91 -39.94
CA THR A 176 -67.25 7.64 -38.67
C THR A 176 -66.76 6.35 -38.02
N THR A 177 -66.55 5.30 -38.81
CA THR A 177 -66.00 4.01 -38.33
C THR A 177 -64.56 4.15 -37.86
N GLN A 178 -63.71 4.87 -38.60
CA GLN A 178 -62.32 5.11 -38.24
C GLN A 178 -62.20 5.96 -36.97
N ILE A 179 -62.97 7.04 -36.84
CA ILE A 179 -63.05 7.88 -35.63
C ILE A 179 -63.49 7.05 -34.42
N ALA A 180 -64.46 6.15 -34.59
CA ALA A 180 -64.88 5.25 -33.51
C ALA A 180 -63.77 4.27 -33.08
N ILE A 181 -62.99 3.74 -34.03
CA ILE A 181 -61.85 2.86 -33.73
C ILE A 181 -60.71 3.65 -33.06
N GLU A 182 -60.34 4.82 -33.57
CA GLU A 182 -59.31 5.68 -32.99
C GLU A 182 -59.69 6.16 -31.57
N THR A 183 -60.97 6.41 -31.32
CA THR A 183 -61.50 6.73 -29.98
C THR A 183 -61.43 5.50 -29.07
N ALA A 184 -61.90 4.33 -29.53
CA ALA A 184 -61.87 3.10 -28.74
C ALA A 184 -60.44 2.59 -28.45
N ILE A 185 -59.44 2.93 -29.28
CA ILE A 185 -58.02 2.69 -28.99
C ILE A 185 -57.51 3.68 -27.94
N ARG A 186 -57.85 4.97 -28.09
CA ARG A 186 -57.47 6.05 -27.15
C ARG A 186 -58.02 5.82 -25.74
N ASP A 187 -59.25 5.32 -25.63
CA ASP A 187 -59.91 5.04 -24.36
C ASP A 187 -59.44 3.72 -23.71
N LYS A 188 -58.88 2.79 -24.49
CA LYS A 188 -58.31 1.52 -23.99
C LYS A 188 -56.83 1.60 -23.66
N LEU A 189 -56.10 2.56 -24.23
CA LEU A 189 -54.76 2.90 -23.77
C LEU A 189 -54.86 3.54 -22.37
N PRO A 190 -54.16 3.03 -21.35
CA PRO A 190 -54.08 3.69 -20.06
C PRO A 190 -53.69 5.17 -20.23
N SER A 191 -54.31 6.08 -19.48
CA SER A 191 -54.13 7.54 -19.68
C SER A 191 -52.67 8.02 -19.56
N ALA A 192 -51.80 7.26 -18.89
CA ALA A 192 -50.35 7.47 -18.82
C ALA A 192 -49.58 7.19 -20.13
N LEU A 193 -50.19 6.49 -21.10
CA LEU A 193 -49.67 6.28 -22.47
C LEU A 193 -50.18 7.35 -23.46
N VAL A 194 -51.35 7.94 -23.20
CA VAL A 194 -52.02 8.89 -24.12
C VAL A 194 -51.64 10.34 -23.81
N SER A 195 -51.38 10.65 -22.54
CA SER A 195 -50.54 11.81 -22.18
C SER A 195 -49.08 11.46 -22.49
N ASP A 196 -48.29 12.43 -22.97
CA ASP A 196 -46.88 12.29 -23.37
C ASP A 196 -45.94 12.12 -22.15
N ARG A 197 -46.23 11.10 -21.35
CA ARG A 197 -45.76 10.94 -19.96
C ARG A 197 -45.29 9.53 -19.63
N LEU A 198 -45.17 8.67 -20.65
CA LEU A 198 -44.26 7.51 -20.62
C LEU A 198 -42.78 7.92 -20.78
N LYS A 199 -42.50 9.23 -20.74
CA LYS A 199 -41.29 9.78 -20.14
C LYS A 199 -41.13 9.25 -18.70
N SER A 200 -40.60 8.03 -18.59
CA SER A 200 -39.86 7.53 -17.42
C SER A 200 -38.52 8.26 -17.29
N GLU A 201 -38.59 9.58 -17.42
CA GLU A 201 -37.59 10.57 -17.08
C GLU A 201 -37.52 10.63 -15.55
N VAL A 202 -36.48 10.03 -14.96
CA VAL A 202 -36.03 10.39 -13.61
C VAL A 202 -34.93 11.42 -13.87
N LEU A 203 -35.15 12.72 -13.69
CA LEU A 203 -35.96 13.40 -12.67
C LEU A 203 -35.21 13.30 -11.33
N GLY A 204 -33.91 13.60 -11.26
CA GLY A 204 -33.00 14.31 -12.22
C GLY A 204 -31.37 14.15 -12.03
N ASN A 205 -29.55 14.26 -13.43
CA ASN A 205 -28.04 14.12 -13.63
C ASN A 205 -27.23 15.41 -13.27
N VAL A 206 -26.73 15.55 -12.04
CA VAL A 206 -26.35 16.86 -11.46
C VAL A 206 -24.88 17.18 -11.72
N ALA A 207 -24.64 18.22 -12.51
CA ALA A 207 -23.38 18.95 -12.45
C ALA A 207 -23.25 19.61 -11.06
N ALA A 208 -22.29 19.16 -10.26
CA ALA A 208 -22.12 19.61 -8.87
C ALA A 208 -21.92 21.14 -8.81
N GLY A 209 -22.78 21.85 -8.06
CA GLY A 209 -22.77 23.31 -7.98
C GLY A 209 -23.65 24.02 -9.03
N VAL A 210 -24.35 23.29 -9.90
CA VAL A 210 -25.33 23.83 -10.87
C VAL A 210 -26.75 23.44 -10.45
N ALA A 211 -27.75 24.24 -10.82
CA ALA A 211 -29.16 23.93 -10.58
C ALA A 211 -29.62 22.71 -11.40
N ASP A 212 -30.21 21.71 -10.73
CA ASP A 212 -30.63 20.44 -11.30
C ASP A 212 -31.53 20.61 -12.55
N THR A 213 -31.08 20.12 -13.72
CA THR A 213 -31.92 20.03 -14.93
C THR A 213 -31.60 18.76 -15.73
N GLY A 214 -32.62 18.17 -16.37
CA GLY A 214 -32.48 17.14 -17.41
C GLY A 214 -31.79 15.83 -17.01
N ASN A 215 -32.57 14.83 -16.53
CA ASN A 215 -32.15 13.43 -16.61
C ASN A 215 -31.58 12.75 -15.34
N PRO A 216 -31.46 13.38 -14.15
CA PRO A 216 -30.32 12.28 -12.71
C PRO A 216 -31.08 11.18 -11.96
N ILE A 217 -30.36 10.18 -11.45
CA ILE A 217 -30.74 9.52 -10.19
C ILE A 217 -29.85 10.12 -9.11
N LYS A 218 -30.34 11.15 -8.40
CA LYS A 218 -29.64 11.66 -7.19
C LYS A 218 -29.77 10.60 -6.09
N MET A 219 -28.72 9.79 -5.89
CA MET A 219 -28.57 9.04 -4.65
C MET A 219 -28.18 10.02 -3.53
N GLY A 220 -29.19 10.73 -3.03
CA GLY A 220 -29.04 11.64 -1.90
C GLY A 220 -28.66 10.86 -0.64
N GLY A 221 -27.67 11.37 0.08
CA GLY A 221 -27.30 10.86 1.39
C GLY A 221 -27.62 11.86 2.49
N LYS A 222 -27.85 11.35 3.69
CA LYS A 222 -28.29 12.08 4.88
C LYS A 222 -27.12 12.26 5.83
N TYR A 223 -26.84 13.50 6.21
CA TYR A 223 -26.00 13.76 7.38
C TYR A 223 -26.87 13.68 8.63
N ASN A 224 -26.53 12.77 9.54
CA ASN A 224 -27.00 12.78 10.91
C ASN A 224 -25.78 13.06 11.82
N ALA A 225 -25.94 13.88 12.85
CA ALA A 225 -24.87 14.13 13.83
C ALA A 225 -24.53 12.88 14.67
N ILE A 226 -25.47 11.93 14.74
CA ILE A 226 -25.30 10.58 15.29
C ILE A 226 -25.90 9.62 14.24
N PRO A 227 -25.13 8.65 13.70
CA PRO A 227 -25.66 7.69 12.72
C PRO A 227 -26.82 6.84 13.28
N PRO A 228 -27.83 6.49 12.47
CA PRO A 228 -28.95 5.67 12.92
C PRO A 228 -28.51 4.21 13.13
N THR A 229 -28.82 3.64 14.30
CA THR A 229 -28.70 2.20 14.53
C THR A 229 -29.81 1.46 13.79
N LEU A 230 -29.45 0.43 13.02
CA LEU A 230 -30.36 -0.42 12.27
C LEU A 230 -30.35 -1.84 12.85
N THR A 231 -31.50 -2.52 12.84
CA THR A 231 -31.58 -3.97 13.13
C THR A 231 -31.54 -4.77 11.82
N ASP A 232 -31.39 -6.10 11.93
CA ASP A 232 -31.51 -6.98 10.78
C ASP A 232 -32.85 -6.78 10.03
N GLY A 233 -32.82 -6.99 8.72
CA GLY A 233 -33.92 -6.73 7.79
C GLY A 233 -34.24 -5.25 7.52
N GLN A 234 -33.72 -4.29 8.28
CA GLN A 234 -33.98 -2.86 8.06
C GLN A 234 -33.16 -2.28 6.91
N ARG A 235 -33.69 -1.22 6.28
CA ARG A 235 -32.98 -0.40 5.29
C ARG A 235 -32.72 0.98 5.88
N GLY A 236 -31.50 1.50 5.71
CA GLY A 236 -31.12 2.84 6.13
C GLY A 236 -30.88 3.80 4.96
N ASP A 237 -30.94 5.10 5.25
CA ASP A 237 -30.48 6.15 4.35
C ASP A 237 -28.97 6.03 4.11
N LEU A 238 -28.49 6.35 2.91
CA LEU A 238 -27.05 6.50 2.63
C LEU A 238 -26.48 7.61 3.54
N GLN A 239 -25.45 7.33 4.36
CA GLN A 239 -24.94 8.33 5.31
C GLN A 239 -23.87 9.23 4.69
N LEU A 240 -23.93 10.54 4.95
CA LEU A 240 -22.87 11.50 4.63
C LEU A 240 -22.28 12.08 5.90
N SER A 241 -21.00 12.44 5.85
CA SER A 241 -20.33 13.25 6.85
C SER A 241 -20.73 14.73 6.72
N ALA A 242 -20.40 15.54 7.74
CA ALA A 242 -20.54 17.00 7.70
C ALA A 242 -19.69 17.71 6.60
N ARG A 243 -18.88 16.96 5.84
CA ARG A 243 -18.11 17.43 4.67
C ARG A 243 -18.61 16.82 3.35
N SER A 244 -19.82 16.26 3.34
CA SER A 244 -20.44 15.57 2.19
C SER A 244 -19.69 14.33 1.65
N LEU A 245 -18.65 13.85 2.34
CA LEU A 245 -18.03 12.56 2.06
C LEU A 245 -18.99 11.44 2.46
N LEU A 246 -19.12 10.41 1.63
CA LEU A 246 -19.85 9.18 1.93
C LEU A 246 -19.26 8.51 3.17
N LEU A 247 -20.07 8.36 4.22
CA LEU A 247 -19.78 7.49 5.35
C LEU A 247 -20.19 6.08 4.96
N PHE A 248 -19.25 5.33 4.37
CA PHE A 248 -19.29 3.89 4.47
C PHE A 248 -18.55 3.50 5.75
N GLU A 249 -19.24 2.83 6.66
CA GLU A 249 -18.54 2.00 7.63
C GLU A 249 -18.11 0.74 6.87
N THR A 250 -16.81 0.61 6.60
CA THR A 250 -16.26 -0.72 6.36
C THR A 250 -16.56 -1.52 7.62
N ILE A 251 -17.46 -2.50 7.54
CA ILE A 251 -17.63 -3.49 8.60
C ILE A 251 -16.28 -4.18 8.71
N ASP A 252 -15.46 -3.74 9.66
CA ASP A 252 -14.22 -4.40 9.96
C ASP A 252 -14.58 -5.72 10.63
N PHE A 253 -14.47 -6.81 9.89
CA PHE A 253 -14.78 -8.16 10.37
C PHE A 253 -13.78 -8.67 11.42
N THR A 254 -12.85 -7.81 11.89
CA THR A 254 -12.18 -8.05 13.18
C THR A 254 -13.19 -8.00 14.32
N SER A 255 -13.01 -8.84 15.33
CA SER A 255 -13.94 -8.83 16.46
C SER A 255 -13.86 -7.51 17.22
N SER A 256 -15.00 -6.84 17.37
CA SER A 256 -15.15 -5.77 18.37
C SER A 256 -14.71 -6.32 19.73
N PRO A 257 -13.87 -5.59 20.49
CA PRO A 257 -13.22 -6.13 21.69
C PRO A 257 -14.25 -6.61 22.72
N ALA A 258 -14.19 -7.90 23.04
CA ALA A 258 -15.12 -8.57 23.94
C ALA A 258 -14.42 -8.98 25.23
N ASN A 259 -15.18 -9.12 26.32
CA ASN A 259 -14.64 -9.29 27.66
C ASN A 259 -14.75 -10.74 28.15
N ILE A 260 -13.69 -11.24 28.77
CA ILE A 260 -13.67 -12.45 29.59
C ILE A 260 -13.65 -12.03 31.06
N THR A 261 -14.57 -12.58 31.86
CA THR A 261 -14.79 -12.26 33.29
C THR A 261 -15.07 -13.48 34.17
N ALA A 262 -15.10 -14.69 33.60
CA ALA A 262 -15.36 -15.94 34.31
C ALA A 262 -14.43 -17.07 33.84
N ALA A 263 -14.24 -18.08 34.68
CA ALA A 263 -13.63 -19.34 34.26
C ALA A 263 -14.61 -20.17 33.44
N ASP A 264 -14.11 -20.95 32.49
CA ASP A 264 -14.90 -21.96 31.80
C ASP A 264 -14.96 -23.25 32.62
N VAL A 265 -16.15 -23.58 33.11
CA VAL A 265 -16.49 -24.86 33.73
C VAL A 265 -17.52 -25.66 32.90
N GLY A 266 -17.87 -25.17 31.70
CA GLY A 266 -18.88 -25.77 30.82
C GLY A 266 -18.31 -26.62 29.68
N SER A 267 -17.03 -26.44 29.30
CA SER A 267 -16.36 -27.34 28.36
C SER A 267 -15.64 -28.51 29.04
N SER A 268 -15.67 -29.68 28.41
CA SER A 268 -14.86 -30.85 28.75
C SER A 268 -13.75 -31.09 27.72
N THR A 269 -12.62 -31.67 28.13
CA THR A 269 -11.54 -32.09 27.23
C THR A 269 -11.45 -33.61 27.17
N VAL A 270 -11.44 -34.19 25.96
CA VAL A 270 -11.24 -35.62 25.71
C VAL A 270 -9.98 -35.86 24.86
N SER A 271 -9.39 -37.06 24.94
CA SER A 271 -8.25 -37.43 24.11
C SER A 271 -8.70 -37.82 22.71
N GLY A 272 -8.29 -37.06 21.71
CA GLY A 272 -8.33 -37.43 20.30
C GLY A 272 -7.12 -38.28 19.88
N GLN A 273 -6.92 -38.37 18.56
CA GLN A 273 -5.76 -39.05 17.96
C GLN A 273 -4.44 -38.41 18.44
N ASN A 274 -3.41 -39.25 18.62
CA ASN A 274 -2.07 -38.85 19.09
C ASN A 274 -2.09 -38.06 20.42
N SER A 275 -3.07 -38.33 21.29
CA SER A 275 -3.30 -37.63 22.56
C SER A 275 -3.59 -36.12 22.44
N GLN A 276 -4.05 -35.66 21.28
CA GLN A 276 -4.51 -34.28 21.12
C GLN A 276 -5.77 -34.02 21.97
N GLY A 277 -5.74 -33.00 22.82
CA GLY A 277 -6.93 -32.57 23.55
C GLY A 277 -7.98 -31.96 22.62
N ILE A 278 -9.14 -32.62 22.53
CA ILE A 278 -10.34 -32.11 21.86
C ILE A 278 -11.27 -31.56 22.95
N ILE A 279 -11.57 -30.27 22.88
CA ILE A 279 -12.45 -29.56 23.81
C ILE A 279 -13.85 -29.47 23.20
N THR A 280 -14.85 -29.88 23.97
CA THR A 280 -16.27 -29.95 23.59
C THR A 280 -17.17 -29.42 24.71
N GLY A 281 -18.46 -29.21 24.43
CA GLY A 281 -19.43 -28.67 25.40
C GLY A 281 -19.71 -27.18 25.20
N THR A 282 -20.56 -26.62 26.05
CA THR A 282 -21.01 -25.22 25.98
C THR A 282 -20.23 -24.39 27.00
N PRO A 283 -19.36 -23.46 26.59
CA PRO A 283 -18.56 -22.68 27.54
C PRO A 283 -19.41 -21.87 28.51
N THR A 284 -18.90 -21.66 29.72
CA THR A 284 -19.54 -20.77 30.70
C THR A 284 -19.68 -19.35 30.14
N ALA A 285 -20.79 -18.66 30.42
CA ALA A 285 -21.02 -17.30 29.94
C ALA A 285 -19.86 -16.37 30.37
N ASN A 286 -19.38 -15.54 29.44
CA ASN A 286 -18.21 -14.65 29.61
C ASN A 286 -16.88 -15.36 29.94
N SER A 287 -16.74 -16.66 29.66
CA SER A 287 -15.45 -17.38 29.77
C SER A 287 -14.67 -17.48 28.44
N THR A 288 -15.31 -17.14 27.32
CA THR A 288 -14.73 -17.24 25.97
C THR A 288 -15.02 -16.03 25.10
N VAL A 289 -14.05 -15.67 24.24
CA VAL A 289 -14.24 -14.79 23.09
C VAL A 289 -13.83 -15.54 21.84
N ALA A 290 -14.70 -15.59 20.83
CA ALA A 290 -14.49 -16.38 19.61
C ALA A 290 -14.89 -15.61 18.34
N VAL A 291 -14.24 -15.93 17.22
CA VAL A 291 -14.46 -15.32 15.90
C VAL A 291 -14.59 -16.40 14.86
N ALA A 292 -15.63 -16.31 14.03
CA ALA A 292 -15.79 -17.14 12.84
C ALA A 292 -15.04 -16.50 11.65
N GLY A 293 -14.40 -17.32 10.83
CA GLY A 293 -13.71 -16.85 9.62
C GLY A 293 -12.91 -17.95 8.95
N SER A 294 -13.56 -18.69 8.05
CA SER A 294 -12.92 -19.67 7.18
C SER A 294 -12.01 -19.02 6.13
N GLY A 295 -11.03 -19.78 5.64
CA GLY A 295 -10.12 -19.33 4.58
C GLY A 295 -9.07 -18.29 5.01
N ASN A 296 -8.85 -18.13 6.33
CA ASN A 296 -7.74 -17.34 6.87
C ASN A 296 -6.50 -18.23 7.08
N THR A 297 -5.31 -17.62 7.00
CA THR A 297 -4.01 -18.30 7.20
C THR A 297 -3.51 -18.15 8.64
N SER A 298 -3.89 -17.05 9.28
CA SER A 298 -3.28 -16.52 10.50
C SER A 298 -4.31 -15.78 11.35
N PHE A 299 -3.99 -15.61 12.63
CA PHE A 299 -4.76 -14.77 13.55
C PHE A 299 -3.82 -13.91 14.40
N SER A 300 -4.31 -12.75 14.81
CA SER A 300 -3.73 -11.93 15.87
C SER A 300 -4.69 -11.86 17.05
N VAL A 301 -4.17 -11.87 18.28
CA VAL A 301 -4.93 -11.59 19.50
C VAL A 301 -4.27 -10.46 20.26
N LEU A 302 -5.03 -9.44 20.62
CA LEU A 302 -4.62 -8.44 21.61
C LEU A 302 -5.40 -8.69 22.91
N VAL A 303 -4.68 -8.82 24.02
CA VAL A 303 -5.22 -9.04 25.38
C VAL A 303 -4.81 -7.89 26.27
N THR A 304 -5.82 -7.22 26.84
CA THR A 304 -5.68 -6.03 27.68
C THR A 304 -6.61 -6.10 28.90
N GLY A 305 -6.55 -5.11 29.78
CA GLY A 305 -7.38 -5.05 30.99
C GLY A 305 -6.59 -5.38 32.26
N THR A 306 -7.29 -5.72 33.34
CA THR A 306 -6.71 -6.10 34.64
C THR A 306 -7.42 -7.36 35.12
N TRP A 307 -6.71 -8.47 35.16
CA TRP A 307 -7.26 -9.80 35.42
C TRP A 307 -6.23 -10.74 36.04
N VAL A 308 -6.72 -11.81 36.65
CA VAL A 308 -5.91 -12.93 37.17
C VAL A 308 -6.59 -14.24 36.75
N GLY A 309 -5.85 -15.08 36.05
CA GLY A 309 -6.34 -16.34 35.49
C GLY A 309 -5.36 -16.95 34.48
N THR A 310 -5.86 -17.88 33.67
CA THR A 310 -5.12 -18.49 32.55
C THR A 310 -6.05 -18.49 31.34
N LEU A 311 -5.62 -17.87 30.24
CA LEU A 311 -6.31 -17.93 28.95
C LEU A 311 -5.62 -18.95 28.04
N GLN A 312 -6.40 -19.67 27.24
CA GLN A 312 -5.94 -20.66 26.26
C GLN A 312 -6.33 -20.23 24.84
N PHE A 313 -5.39 -20.36 23.89
CA PHE A 313 -5.65 -20.19 22.46
C PHE A 313 -6.23 -21.48 21.87
N GLU A 314 -7.32 -21.37 21.12
CA GLU A 314 -8.04 -22.52 20.55
C GLU A 314 -8.52 -22.24 19.13
N ARG A 315 -8.67 -23.31 18.34
CA ARG A 315 -9.23 -23.29 16.98
C ARG A 315 -10.24 -24.41 16.77
N SER A 316 -11.26 -24.13 15.97
CA SER A 316 -12.25 -25.11 15.51
C SER A 316 -12.03 -25.45 14.05
N LEU A 317 -12.33 -26.70 13.66
CA LEU A 317 -12.37 -27.14 12.26
C LEU A 317 -13.81 -27.33 11.75
N ASP A 318 -14.82 -27.26 12.62
CA ASP A 318 -16.20 -27.72 12.40
C ASP A 318 -17.27 -26.67 12.81
N ASN A 319 -16.99 -25.41 12.48
CA ASN A 319 -17.85 -24.25 12.70
C ASN A 319 -18.17 -23.92 14.19
N GLY A 320 -17.28 -24.35 15.09
CA GLY A 320 -17.30 -24.01 16.52
C GLY A 320 -17.80 -25.14 17.42
N THR A 321 -17.95 -26.35 16.89
CA THR A 321 -18.55 -27.49 17.59
C THR A 321 -17.51 -28.22 18.46
N THR A 322 -16.32 -28.47 17.92
CA THR A 322 -15.16 -29.02 18.63
C THR A 322 -13.95 -28.13 18.46
N TRP A 323 -13.12 -28.07 19.50
CA TRP A 323 -12.00 -27.16 19.58
C TRP A 323 -10.72 -27.91 19.89
N THR A 324 -9.61 -27.46 19.33
CA THR A 324 -8.25 -27.94 19.65
C THR A 324 -7.43 -26.75 20.10
N SER A 325 -6.54 -26.93 21.08
CA SER A 325 -5.62 -25.83 21.42
C SER A 325 -4.63 -25.59 20.27
N THR A 326 -4.26 -24.33 20.07
CA THR A 326 -3.33 -23.89 19.02
C THR A 326 -2.22 -23.05 19.65
N GLY A 327 -1.04 -23.03 19.02
CA GLY A 327 0.06 -22.19 19.49
C GLY A 327 -0.07 -20.75 19.01
N ALA A 328 0.30 -19.79 19.86
CA ALA A 328 0.54 -18.41 19.47
C ALA A 328 1.87 -17.88 20.03
N PHE A 329 2.50 -16.99 19.26
CA PHE A 329 3.75 -16.31 19.57
C PHE A 329 3.47 -14.93 20.14
N SER A 330 4.12 -14.56 21.25
CA SER A 330 3.97 -13.23 21.84
C SER A 330 4.88 -12.21 21.15
N ALA A 331 4.28 -11.18 20.56
CA ALA A 331 4.96 -10.18 19.74
C ALA A 331 6.01 -9.41 20.56
N GLY A 332 7.20 -9.23 19.99
CA GLY A 332 8.34 -8.60 20.69
C GLY A 332 9.08 -9.52 21.66
N THR A 333 8.77 -10.82 21.69
CA THR A 333 9.43 -11.81 22.56
C THR A 333 9.75 -13.11 21.81
N SER A 334 10.51 -14.00 22.44
CA SER A 334 10.71 -15.39 21.98
C SER A 334 9.64 -16.37 22.48
N PHE A 335 8.63 -15.92 23.24
CA PHE A 335 7.63 -16.81 23.84
C PHE A 335 6.65 -17.35 22.78
N SER A 336 6.48 -18.68 22.79
CA SER A 336 5.44 -19.39 22.04
C SER A 336 4.72 -20.34 22.98
N GLY A 337 3.39 -20.33 22.99
CA GLY A 337 2.61 -21.10 23.94
C GLY A 337 1.16 -21.33 23.52
N GLN A 338 0.51 -22.27 24.20
CA GLN A 338 -0.94 -22.55 24.08
C GLN A 338 -1.76 -21.74 25.10
N THR A 339 -1.12 -21.24 26.15
CA THR A 339 -1.75 -20.50 27.26
C THR A 339 -0.96 -19.25 27.65
N ILE A 340 -1.63 -18.29 28.29
CA ILE A 340 -1.07 -17.04 28.82
C ILE A 340 -1.70 -16.68 30.18
N THR A 341 -0.95 -15.96 31.00
CA THR A 341 -1.35 -15.45 32.33
C THR A 341 -1.18 -13.93 32.48
N SER A 342 -0.90 -13.23 31.37
CA SER A 342 -0.68 -11.78 31.32
C SER A 342 -1.24 -11.15 30.05
N ASN A 343 -1.40 -9.83 30.05
CA ASN A 343 -1.66 -9.03 28.84
C ASN A 343 -0.55 -9.21 27.78
N GLY A 344 -0.87 -8.92 26.53
CA GLY A 344 0.08 -8.95 25.42
C GLY A 344 -0.59 -8.92 24.05
N ALA A 345 0.23 -8.85 22.99
CA ALA A 345 -0.18 -9.08 21.61
C ALA A 345 0.41 -10.40 21.11
N PHE A 346 -0.37 -11.20 20.40
CA PHE A 346 -0.04 -12.58 20.04
C PHE A 346 -0.39 -12.88 18.59
N HIS A 347 0.39 -13.75 17.94
CA HIS A 347 0.20 -14.16 16.55
C HIS A 347 0.22 -15.68 16.41
N GLY A 348 -0.74 -16.27 15.70
CA GLY A 348 -0.84 -17.71 15.51
C GLY A 348 -1.38 -18.12 14.15
N ASN A 349 -1.37 -19.43 13.89
CA ASN A 349 -1.80 -20.00 12.62
C ASN A 349 -3.31 -20.34 12.65
N ALA A 350 -4.06 -19.85 11.66
CA ALA A 350 -5.49 -20.10 11.48
C ALA A 350 -5.79 -21.02 10.29
N SER A 351 -4.77 -21.62 9.66
CA SER A 351 -4.95 -22.50 8.51
C SER A 351 -5.90 -23.66 8.82
N SER A 352 -6.82 -23.90 7.89
CA SER A 352 -7.95 -24.84 8.00
C SER A 352 -8.94 -24.57 9.15
N ALA A 353 -8.76 -23.51 9.96
CA ALA A 353 -9.72 -23.17 11.00
C ALA A 353 -10.99 -22.55 10.40
N THR A 354 -12.13 -22.90 10.99
CA THR A 354 -13.42 -22.21 10.78
C THR A 354 -13.63 -21.12 11.82
N ASN A 355 -13.08 -21.29 13.02
CA ASN A 355 -13.15 -20.30 14.11
C ASN A 355 -11.87 -20.30 14.94
N ILE A 356 -11.54 -19.15 15.54
CA ILE A 356 -10.48 -18.97 16.55
C ILE A 356 -11.12 -18.48 17.86
N ARG A 357 -10.61 -18.95 19.01
CA ARG A 357 -11.15 -18.65 20.34
C ARG A 357 -10.06 -18.42 21.38
N MET A 358 -10.33 -17.50 22.29
CA MET A 358 -9.68 -17.37 23.60
C MET A 358 -10.63 -17.91 24.66
N ARG A 359 -10.12 -18.71 25.60
CA ARG A 359 -10.90 -19.33 26.69
C ARG A 359 -10.19 -19.26 28.03
N ALA A 360 -10.87 -18.81 29.09
CA ALA A 360 -10.33 -18.88 30.45
C ALA A 360 -10.42 -20.30 31.01
N THR A 361 -9.30 -21.01 31.08
CA THR A 361 -9.23 -22.33 31.71
C THR A 361 -9.13 -22.23 33.24
N THR A 362 -8.64 -21.09 33.75
CA THR A 362 -8.74 -20.71 35.16
C THR A 362 -9.04 -19.21 35.26
N TRP A 363 -9.79 -18.79 36.27
CA TRP A 363 -10.07 -17.38 36.55
C TRP A 363 -10.14 -17.13 38.05
N SER A 364 -9.73 -15.95 38.50
CA SER A 364 -9.75 -15.57 39.91
C SER A 364 -10.34 -14.18 40.14
N SER A 365 -10.04 -13.21 39.26
CA SER A 365 -10.55 -11.83 39.42
C SER A 365 -10.39 -11.00 38.15
N GLY A 366 -11.23 -9.97 38.01
CA GLY A 366 -11.06 -8.90 37.02
C GLY A 366 -11.65 -9.21 35.64
N THR A 367 -11.15 -8.48 34.64
CA THR A 367 -11.64 -8.49 33.25
C THR A 367 -10.47 -8.47 32.27
N ALA A 368 -10.41 -9.45 31.36
CA ALA A 368 -9.57 -9.38 30.17
C ALA A 368 -10.41 -8.91 28.97
N THR A 369 -9.97 -7.85 28.31
CA THR A 369 -10.55 -7.38 27.05
C THR A 369 -9.75 -7.96 25.89
N ILE A 370 -10.41 -8.77 25.07
CA ILE A 370 -9.85 -9.58 24.00
C ILE A 370 -10.29 -9.00 22.65
N ARG A 371 -9.33 -8.72 21.76
CA ARG A 371 -9.59 -8.45 20.33
C ARG A 371 -8.90 -9.52 19.50
N ILE A 372 -9.65 -10.25 18.68
CA ILE A 372 -9.13 -11.24 17.73
C ILE A 372 -9.31 -10.72 16.30
N LEU A 373 -8.23 -10.70 15.53
CA LEU A 373 -8.19 -10.36 14.11
C LEU A 373 -7.82 -11.63 13.31
N LEU A 374 -8.43 -11.83 12.14
CA LEU A 374 -8.13 -12.96 11.25
C LEU A 374 -7.50 -12.45 9.94
N GLY A 375 -6.41 -13.09 9.52
CA GLY A 375 -5.60 -12.66 8.39
C GLY A 375 -5.69 -13.60 7.19
N LYS A 376 -6.02 -13.05 6.01
CA LYS A 376 -5.93 -13.73 4.70
C LYS A 376 -4.57 -13.62 4.02
N GLY A 377 -3.68 -12.75 4.51
CA GLY A 377 -2.35 -12.56 3.93
C GLY A 377 -1.53 -13.87 3.95
N THR A 378 -0.63 -14.05 2.98
CA THR A 378 0.28 -15.20 2.94
C THR A 378 1.05 -15.27 4.26
N GLY A 379 0.77 -16.29 5.06
CA GLY A 379 1.13 -16.29 6.47
C GLY A 379 2.64 -16.19 6.68
N ALA A 380 3.09 -15.23 7.49
CA ALA A 380 4.47 -15.19 7.93
C ALA A 380 4.78 -16.49 8.70
N ILE A 381 5.60 -17.36 8.10
CA ILE A 381 5.97 -18.64 8.70
C ILE A 381 6.77 -18.32 9.95
N THR A 382 6.13 -18.43 11.12
CA THR A 382 6.76 -18.08 12.39
C THR A 382 7.48 -19.31 12.92
N ILE A 383 8.79 -19.35 12.65
CA ILE A 383 9.66 -20.52 12.86
C ILE A 383 10.14 -20.52 14.32
N GLY A 384 9.25 -20.97 15.20
CA GLY A 384 9.51 -21.06 16.66
C GLY A 384 10.48 -22.16 17.07
N ASN A 385 10.69 -23.15 16.21
CA ASN A 385 11.67 -24.23 16.37
C ASN A 385 12.62 -24.21 15.17
N PRO A 386 13.91 -24.58 15.32
CA PRO A 386 14.85 -24.66 14.21
C PRO A 386 14.31 -25.51 13.04
N ILE A 387 14.49 -25.03 11.80
CA ILE A 387 14.06 -25.75 10.61
C ILE A 387 14.88 -27.04 10.52
N ARG A 388 14.22 -28.18 10.41
CA ARG A 388 14.89 -29.45 10.10
C ARG A 388 14.67 -29.79 8.64
N LEU A 389 15.74 -29.88 7.87
CA LEU A 389 15.75 -30.53 6.57
C LEU A 389 15.86 -32.03 6.82
N TYR A 390 14.90 -32.80 6.31
CA TYR A 390 14.89 -34.26 6.40
C TYR A 390 15.28 -34.84 5.04
N ASP A 391 16.40 -35.56 5.02
CA ASP A 391 16.79 -36.40 3.89
C ASP A 391 16.07 -37.75 4.03
N GLN A 392 15.05 -37.95 3.19
CA GLN A 392 14.24 -39.18 3.18
C GLN A 392 15.00 -40.40 2.61
N VAL A 393 16.08 -40.20 1.87
CA VAL A 393 16.91 -41.29 1.31
C VAL A 393 17.86 -41.82 2.39
N ASN A 394 18.50 -40.92 3.13
CA ASN A 394 19.50 -41.28 4.15
C ASN A 394 18.98 -41.28 5.59
N ASN A 395 17.69 -40.97 5.82
CA ASN A 395 17.08 -40.80 7.16
C ASN A 395 17.83 -39.77 8.03
N ALA A 396 18.44 -38.76 7.40
CA ALA A 396 19.26 -37.75 8.08
C ALA A 396 18.45 -36.48 8.38
N GLN A 397 18.77 -35.81 9.49
CA GLN A 397 18.15 -34.52 9.86
C GLN A 397 19.22 -33.44 10.03
N ALA A 398 19.28 -32.50 9.08
CA ALA A 398 20.09 -31.30 9.20
C ALA A 398 19.27 -30.19 9.85
N THR A 399 19.75 -29.61 10.96
CA THR A 399 19.10 -28.48 11.61
C THR A 399 19.69 -27.17 11.10
N ILE A 400 18.87 -26.33 10.45
CA ILE A 400 19.25 -24.97 10.09
C ILE A 400 19.24 -24.13 11.37
N LYS A 401 20.43 -23.72 11.82
CA LYS A 401 20.58 -22.72 12.89
C LYS A 401 20.34 -21.31 12.35
N PRO A 402 19.85 -20.36 13.16
CA PRO A 402 19.93 -18.94 12.84
C PRO A 402 21.39 -18.53 12.57
N ALA A 403 21.63 -17.72 11.54
CA ALA A 403 22.98 -17.37 11.07
C ALA A 403 23.77 -16.41 11.98
N SER A 404 23.29 -16.14 13.20
CA SER A 404 23.91 -15.19 14.15
C SER A 404 24.95 -15.81 15.09
N THR A 405 25.10 -17.14 15.11
CA THR A 405 26.17 -17.82 15.85
C THR A 405 27.25 -18.29 14.89
N VAL A 406 28.50 -17.86 15.12
CA VAL A 406 29.68 -18.35 14.39
C VAL A 406 29.69 -19.88 14.41
N ALA A 407 29.77 -20.51 13.24
CA ALA A 407 29.75 -21.96 13.12
C ALA A 407 30.97 -22.56 13.84
N THR A 408 30.72 -23.43 14.81
CA THR A 408 31.80 -24.18 15.46
C THR A 408 32.17 -25.39 14.60
N ALA A 409 33.42 -25.87 14.68
CA ALA A 409 33.89 -27.01 13.87
C ALA A 409 33.16 -28.34 14.17
N ALA A 410 32.27 -28.38 15.16
CA ALA A 410 31.41 -29.52 15.49
C ALA A 410 29.98 -29.40 14.91
N ASP A 411 29.62 -28.26 14.31
CA ASP A 411 28.27 -28.01 13.83
C ASP A 411 28.03 -28.60 12.43
N THR A 412 27.41 -29.78 12.40
CA THR A 412 26.83 -30.40 11.19
C THR A 412 25.57 -29.69 10.66
N ALA A 413 25.33 -28.46 11.12
CA ALA A 413 24.22 -27.63 10.67
C ALA A 413 24.46 -27.17 9.24
N ILE A 414 23.45 -27.33 8.36
CA ILE A 414 23.38 -26.54 7.14
C ILE A 414 23.03 -25.11 7.54
N VAL A 415 24.07 -24.35 7.89
CA VAL A 415 24.13 -22.92 7.58
C VAL A 415 23.85 -22.79 6.08
N VAL A 416 23.22 -21.70 5.63
CA VAL A 416 23.06 -21.42 4.18
C VAL A 416 24.40 -20.91 3.61
N ALA A 417 25.43 -21.72 3.80
CA ALA A 417 26.83 -21.55 3.42
C ALA A 417 27.05 -21.78 1.91
N VAL A 418 26.07 -21.36 1.09
CA VAL A 418 26.21 -21.26 -0.37
C VAL A 418 27.39 -20.33 -0.68
N ARG A 419 27.62 -19.31 0.15
CA ARG A 419 28.81 -18.44 0.05
C ARG A 419 30.10 -19.13 0.48
N ASP A 420 30.10 -19.81 1.62
CA ASP A 420 31.34 -20.32 2.22
C ASP A 420 31.83 -21.59 1.51
N ALA A 421 30.94 -22.44 0.98
CA ALA A 421 31.32 -23.56 0.13
C ALA A 421 31.97 -23.10 -1.19
N ILE A 422 31.42 -22.03 -1.81
CA ILE A 422 32.01 -21.41 -3.01
C ILE A 422 33.35 -20.74 -2.67
N THR A 423 33.45 -20.08 -1.51
CA THR A 423 34.67 -19.39 -1.06
C THR A 423 35.77 -20.37 -0.65
N ALA A 424 35.43 -21.49 0.00
CA ALA A 424 36.38 -22.55 0.33
C ALA A 424 36.94 -23.23 -0.94
N ALA A 425 36.07 -23.53 -1.91
CA ALA A 425 36.49 -24.02 -3.22
C ALA A 425 37.42 -23.01 -3.91
N TYR A 426 37.02 -21.74 -4.01
CA TYR A 426 37.83 -20.68 -4.64
C TYR A 426 39.19 -20.49 -3.96
N ASN A 427 39.25 -20.51 -2.63
CA ASN A 427 40.49 -20.35 -1.87
C ASN A 427 41.45 -21.54 -2.04
N GLN A 428 40.94 -22.76 -2.28
CA GLN A 428 41.76 -23.93 -2.63
C GLN A 428 42.52 -23.74 -3.96
N PHE A 429 41.99 -22.95 -4.88
CA PHE A 429 42.67 -22.58 -6.14
C PHE A 429 43.63 -21.39 -5.99
N ALA A 430 43.41 -20.51 -5.00
CA ALA A 430 44.14 -19.26 -4.86
C ALA A 430 45.44 -19.34 -4.04
N ALA A 431 45.59 -20.35 -3.18
CA ALA A 431 46.71 -20.47 -2.24
C ALA A 431 48.04 -20.84 -2.92
N GLU A 432 49.08 -20.05 -2.65
CA GLU A 432 50.45 -20.30 -3.13
C GLU A 432 51.15 -21.34 -2.26
N THR A 433 51.67 -22.40 -2.89
CA THR A 433 52.40 -23.50 -2.20
C THR A 433 53.89 -23.39 -2.49
N ILE A 434 54.71 -23.18 -1.47
CA ILE A 434 56.17 -23.07 -1.61
C ILE A 434 56.83 -24.43 -1.33
N LEU A 435 57.60 -24.93 -2.30
CA LEU A 435 58.45 -26.12 -2.15
C LEU A 435 59.91 -25.68 -1.99
N THR A 436 60.57 -26.12 -0.92
CA THR A 436 61.97 -25.78 -0.59
C THR A 436 62.93 -26.97 -0.74
N ALA A 437 62.45 -28.09 -1.27
CA ALA A 437 63.20 -29.32 -1.54
C ALA A 437 62.39 -30.20 -2.52
N PRO A 438 63.02 -31.17 -3.21
CA PRO A 438 62.33 -32.11 -4.09
C PRO A 438 61.16 -32.84 -3.41
N THR A 439 59.94 -32.55 -3.86
CA THR A 439 58.69 -33.10 -3.33
C THR A 439 57.50 -32.82 -4.29
N THR A 440 56.32 -33.34 -3.98
CA THR A 440 55.06 -33.06 -4.69
C THR A 440 54.14 -32.17 -3.86
N THR A 441 53.38 -31.29 -4.51
CA THR A 441 52.24 -30.61 -3.87
C THR A 441 51.12 -31.60 -3.56
N SER A 442 50.16 -31.15 -2.74
CA SER A 442 48.80 -31.71 -2.74
C SER A 442 48.22 -31.73 -4.16
N ASN A 443 47.26 -32.62 -4.42
CA ASN A 443 46.54 -32.63 -5.68
C ASN A 443 45.36 -31.65 -5.65
N LEU A 444 45.05 -31.10 -6.82
CA LEU A 444 44.00 -30.12 -7.07
C LEU A 444 43.00 -30.71 -8.06
N ASP A 445 41.70 -30.63 -7.76
CA ASP A 445 40.65 -31.06 -8.68
C ASP A 445 40.54 -30.06 -9.84
N VAL A 446 40.54 -30.57 -11.06
CA VAL A 446 40.43 -29.78 -12.30
C VAL A 446 39.39 -30.32 -13.27
N THR A 447 38.48 -31.18 -12.79
CA THR A 447 37.47 -31.90 -13.60
C THR A 447 36.61 -31.00 -14.49
N LEU A 448 36.44 -29.73 -14.12
CA LEU A 448 35.62 -28.75 -14.85
C LEU A 448 36.40 -27.91 -15.88
N TYR A 449 37.72 -28.02 -15.93
CA TYR A 449 38.58 -27.15 -16.74
C TYR A 449 39.11 -27.85 -18.00
N ARG A 450 39.04 -27.16 -19.16
CA ARG A 450 39.56 -27.64 -20.46
C ARG A 450 40.88 -26.98 -20.87
N ARG A 451 41.20 -25.87 -20.22
CA ARG A 451 42.50 -25.21 -20.21
C ARG A 451 42.97 -25.26 -18.76
N ILE A 452 44.27 -25.32 -18.50
CA ILE A 452 44.80 -25.24 -17.13
C ILE A 452 46.02 -24.34 -17.18
N THR A 453 45.98 -23.25 -16.41
CA THR A 453 47.09 -22.29 -16.30
C THR A 453 47.67 -22.35 -14.89
N CYS A 454 48.92 -22.79 -14.80
CA CYS A 454 49.69 -22.82 -13.55
C CYS A 454 50.88 -21.86 -13.66
N GLN A 455 51.17 -21.15 -12.58
CA GLN A 455 52.33 -20.27 -12.43
C GLN A 455 53.31 -20.85 -11.41
N PHE A 456 54.60 -20.70 -11.69
CA PHE A 456 55.70 -21.13 -10.85
C PHE A 456 56.70 -19.98 -10.72
N THR A 457 57.03 -19.57 -9.51
CA THR A 457 58.11 -18.61 -9.26
C THR A 457 59.28 -19.36 -8.64
N VAL A 458 60.36 -19.45 -9.41
CA VAL A 458 61.61 -20.15 -9.08
C VAL A 458 62.61 -19.10 -8.56
N ALA A 459 63.14 -19.32 -7.36
CA ALA A 459 64.11 -18.44 -6.73
C ALA A 459 65.25 -19.24 -6.06
N SER A 460 66.37 -18.57 -5.80
CA SER A 460 67.54 -19.09 -5.09
C SER A 460 68.23 -20.33 -5.70
N ILE A 461 68.03 -20.63 -6.99
CA ILE A 461 68.69 -21.79 -7.63
C ILE A 461 70.21 -21.59 -7.73
N ASN A 462 70.97 -22.69 -7.58
CA ASN A 462 72.42 -22.66 -7.75
C ASN A 462 72.90 -22.91 -9.20
N THR A 463 72.27 -23.80 -9.96
CA THR A 463 72.57 -24.00 -11.40
C THR A 463 71.32 -24.29 -12.21
N SER A 464 70.50 -25.26 -11.79
CA SER A 464 69.19 -25.51 -12.41
C SER A 464 68.27 -26.30 -11.50
N VAL A 465 66.96 -26.19 -11.71
CA VAL A 465 65.95 -27.09 -11.10
C VAL A 465 65.17 -27.83 -12.17
N ASP A 466 64.87 -29.10 -11.92
CA ASP A 466 63.99 -29.91 -12.76
C ASP A 466 62.59 -29.92 -12.14
N VAL A 467 61.60 -29.55 -12.96
CA VAL A 467 60.21 -29.41 -12.53
C VAL A 467 59.27 -30.21 -13.40
N ARG A 468 58.18 -30.69 -12.82
CA ARG A 468 57.16 -31.48 -13.51
C ARG A 468 55.75 -31.08 -13.07
N LEU A 469 54.87 -30.92 -14.05
CA LEU A 469 53.44 -30.90 -13.83
C LEU A 469 52.91 -32.32 -14.08
N GLU A 470 52.34 -32.94 -13.05
CA GLU A 470 51.76 -34.29 -13.13
C GLU A 470 50.23 -34.19 -13.11
N GLY A 471 49.56 -35.03 -13.91
CA GLY A 471 48.10 -35.08 -13.98
C GLY A 471 47.57 -36.50 -13.77
N SER A 472 46.27 -36.61 -13.53
CA SER A 472 45.59 -37.89 -13.33
C SER A 472 44.14 -37.82 -13.80
N CYS A 473 43.68 -38.91 -14.45
CA CYS A 473 42.28 -39.16 -14.75
C CYS A 473 41.60 -40.03 -13.68
N ASP A 474 42.32 -40.43 -12.63
CA ASP A 474 41.85 -41.34 -11.58
C ASP A 474 42.54 -41.06 -10.23
N THR A 475 43.54 -41.86 -9.88
CA THR A 475 44.40 -41.75 -8.69
C THR A 475 45.88 -41.91 -9.02
N VAL A 476 46.23 -42.38 -10.23
CA VAL A 476 47.60 -42.56 -10.71
C VAL A 476 48.04 -41.30 -11.43
N PHE A 477 49.18 -40.73 -11.02
CA PHE A 477 49.72 -39.51 -11.60
C PHE A 477 50.79 -39.81 -12.66
N PHE A 478 50.68 -39.16 -13.82
CA PHE A 478 51.60 -39.26 -14.94
C PHE A 478 52.16 -37.87 -15.32
N ASN A 479 53.34 -37.84 -15.94
CA ASN A 479 53.94 -36.61 -16.44
C ASN A 479 53.11 -36.05 -17.61
N LEU A 480 52.80 -34.76 -17.59
CA LEU A 480 52.04 -34.09 -18.65
C LEU A 480 52.93 -33.57 -19.80
N SER A 481 54.25 -33.68 -19.66
CA SER A 481 55.19 -33.49 -20.77
C SER A 481 54.99 -34.58 -21.84
N PRO A 482 54.74 -34.23 -23.12
CA PRO A 482 54.49 -35.21 -24.18
C PRO A 482 55.72 -36.07 -24.51
N THR A 483 56.92 -35.63 -24.12
CA THR A 483 58.17 -36.38 -24.21
C THR A 483 58.47 -37.20 -22.94
N ASN A 484 57.61 -37.15 -21.93
CA ASN A 484 57.82 -37.69 -20.58
C ASN A 484 59.10 -37.17 -19.87
N THR A 485 59.69 -36.08 -20.37
CA THR A 485 60.85 -35.43 -19.76
C THR A 485 60.44 -34.40 -18.71
N ASP A 486 61.32 -34.12 -17.76
CA ASP A 486 61.20 -33.01 -16.84
C ASP A 486 61.58 -31.68 -17.52
N THR A 487 61.08 -30.56 -16.99
CA THR A 487 61.43 -29.22 -17.47
C THR A 487 62.58 -28.68 -16.65
N ASN A 488 63.77 -28.59 -17.24
CA ASN A 488 64.93 -27.98 -16.61
C ASN A 488 64.85 -26.45 -16.70
N ILE A 489 64.98 -25.76 -15.57
CA ILE A 489 64.94 -24.31 -15.43
C ILE A 489 66.30 -23.83 -14.91
N THR A 490 66.99 -23.01 -15.72
CA THR A 490 68.38 -22.55 -15.48
C THR A 490 68.49 -21.11 -14.99
N ALA A 491 67.37 -20.44 -14.68
CA ALA A 491 67.35 -19.09 -14.14
C ALA A 491 66.27 -18.92 -13.06
N ASN A 492 66.48 -17.96 -12.15
CA ASN A 492 65.43 -17.49 -11.26
C ASN A 492 64.43 -16.64 -12.05
N GLY A 493 63.13 -16.81 -11.80
CA GLY A 493 62.08 -16.12 -12.55
C GLY A 493 60.68 -16.72 -12.35
N THR A 494 59.69 -16.11 -13.01
CA THR A 494 58.31 -16.60 -13.03
C THR A 494 58.00 -17.23 -14.37
N TYR A 495 57.50 -18.46 -14.33
CA TYR A 495 57.18 -19.31 -15.48
C TYR A 495 55.71 -19.68 -15.45
N ALA A 496 55.10 -19.88 -16.62
CA ALA A 496 53.71 -20.33 -16.75
C ALA A 496 53.66 -21.61 -17.58
N PHE A 497 52.90 -22.61 -17.11
CA PHE A 497 52.56 -23.80 -17.88
C PHE A 497 51.09 -23.71 -18.23
N ILE A 498 50.78 -23.88 -19.52
CA ILE A 498 49.42 -23.90 -20.05
C ILE A 498 49.18 -25.29 -20.65
N LEU A 499 48.20 -26.01 -20.11
CA LEU A 499 47.68 -27.23 -20.71
C LEU A 499 46.38 -26.88 -21.45
N GLU A 500 46.17 -27.48 -22.62
CA GLU A 500 44.97 -27.26 -23.44
C GLU A 500 44.47 -28.59 -24.01
N SER A 501 43.15 -28.74 -24.12
CA SER A 501 42.49 -29.88 -24.77
C SER A 501 42.77 -31.27 -24.15
N ILE A 502 43.30 -31.32 -22.93
CA ILE A 502 43.41 -32.55 -22.13
C ILE A 502 42.30 -32.58 -21.06
N ALA A 503 41.65 -33.72 -20.89
CA ALA A 503 40.72 -33.97 -19.80
C ALA A 503 41.46 -34.62 -18.63
N LEU A 504 41.45 -33.99 -17.46
CA LEU A 504 42.06 -34.47 -16.23
C LEU A 504 41.04 -34.31 -15.09
N HIS A 505 41.05 -35.22 -14.12
CA HIS A 505 40.34 -35.01 -12.86
C HIS A 505 41.23 -34.28 -11.85
N ARG A 506 42.54 -34.52 -11.87
CA ARG A 506 43.49 -33.96 -10.91
C ARG A 506 44.79 -33.51 -11.57
N ILE A 507 45.41 -32.47 -11.01
CA ILE A 507 46.82 -32.13 -11.22
C ILE A 507 47.57 -32.04 -9.88
N ARG A 508 48.89 -32.15 -9.94
CA ARG A 508 49.82 -31.76 -8.87
C ARG A 508 51.13 -31.28 -9.47
N PHE A 509 51.87 -30.43 -8.77
CA PHE A 509 53.21 -30.05 -9.15
C PHE A 509 54.25 -30.90 -8.42
N ARG A 510 55.44 -31.04 -9.03
CA ARG A 510 56.58 -31.76 -8.48
C ARG A 510 57.88 -31.01 -8.75
N PHE A 511 58.59 -30.70 -7.67
CA PHE A 511 60.01 -30.36 -7.71
C PHE A 511 60.78 -31.69 -7.75
N VAL A 512 61.54 -31.95 -8.81
CA VAL A 512 62.17 -33.26 -9.07
C VAL A 512 63.61 -33.30 -8.55
N THR A 513 64.43 -32.32 -8.93
CA THR A 513 65.85 -32.23 -8.57
C THR A 513 66.35 -30.79 -8.61
N GLU A 514 67.34 -30.45 -7.77
CA GLU A 514 68.20 -29.27 -7.97
C GLU A 514 69.60 -29.74 -8.38
N THR A 515 70.22 -29.03 -9.31
CA THR A 515 71.62 -29.16 -9.68
C THR A 515 72.39 -27.94 -9.19
N GLY A 516 73.57 -28.17 -8.60
CA GLY A 516 74.48 -27.13 -8.11
C GLY A 516 74.31 -26.76 -6.63
N GLY A 517 73.25 -27.21 -5.96
CA GLY A 517 73.01 -26.92 -4.55
C GLY A 517 71.68 -27.50 -4.03
N THR A 518 71.19 -26.91 -2.94
CA THR A 518 69.93 -27.29 -2.26
C THR A 518 69.21 -26.05 -1.70
N ALA A 519 69.33 -24.91 -2.39
CA ALA A 519 68.85 -23.60 -1.94
C ALA A 519 67.59 -23.15 -2.69
N ALA A 520 67.21 -23.84 -3.76
CA ALA A 520 66.08 -23.46 -4.59
C ALA A 520 64.74 -23.53 -3.87
N THR A 521 63.93 -22.50 -4.09
CA THR A 521 62.52 -22.44 -3.67
C THR A 521 61.63 -22.26 -4.88
N ILE A 522 60.57 -23.06 -4.96
CA ILE A 522 59.58 -23.01 -6.04
C ILE A 522 58.21 -22.73 -5.45
N ALA A 523 57.72 -21.51 -5.63
CA ALA A 523 56.36 -21.13 -5.27
C ALA A 523 55.40 -21.46 -6.42
N VAL A 524 54.30 -22.15 -6.11
CA VAL A 524 53.37 -22.74 -7.09
C VAL A 524 51.97 -22.18 -6.86
N ARG A 525 51.33 -21.72 -7.93
CA ARG A 525 49.96 -21.18 -7.89
C ARG A 525 49.14 -21.60 -9.11
N PHE A 526 47.91 -22.06 -8.89
CA PHE A 526 46.93 -22.21 -9.97
C PHE A 526 46.32 -20.83 -10.30
N VAL A 527 46.21 -20.51 -11.58
CA VAL A 527 45.78 -19.18 -12.05
C VAL A 527 44.35 -19.20 -12.60
N GLY A 528 43.94 -20.31 -13.23
CA GLY A 528 42.61 -20.48 -13.83
C GLY A 528 42.60 -21.56 -14.93
N GLY A 529 41.42 -21.81 -15.49
CA GLY A 529 41.18 -22.81 -16.54
C GLY A 529 39.83 -22.68 -17.24
#